data_AF-A0A8T8SBF1-F1
#
_entry.id   AF-A0A8T8SBF1-F1
#
_cell.length_a   1.000
_cell.length_b   1.000
_cell.length_c   1.000
_cell.angle_alpha   90.00
_cell.angle_beta   90.00
_cell.angle_gamma   90.00
#
_symmetry.space_group_name_H-M   'P 1'
#
loop_
_entity.id
_entity.type
_entity.pdbx_description
1 polymer ?
#
loop_
_entity_poly.entity_id
_entity_poly.type
_entity_poly.pdbx_seq_one_letter_code
_entity_poly.pdbx_strand_id
1 'polypeptide(L)'
;GAGGAGRAAVGAGGGGVPHETIAALTGQMDELKLSVDGLEKERDFYFTKLRDIELLVQERLEGGPDGQMPDPPVADGEAESLKQIQAILYSTEDGFEVPDTVEGAEAGEPQDELETF
;
A
#
# COMPACT_ATOMS: atom_id res chain seq x y z
N GLY A 1 -12.00 -11.14 -77.97
CA GLY A 1 -12.25 -12.06 -76.86
C GLY A 1 -11.19 -11.85 -75.81
N ALA A 2 -11.60 -11.87 -74.54
CA ALA A 2 -10.84 -11.97 -73.28
C ALA A 2 -9.68 -10.95 -73.07
N GLY A 3 -9.68 -10.06 -72.08
CA GLY A 3 -10.10 -10.27 -70.69
C GLY A 3 -8.84 -10.51 -69.85
N GLY A 4 -8.21 -9.43 -69.36
CA GLY A 4 -7.08 -9.48 -68.43
C GLY A 4 -7.45 -8.71 -67.17
N ALA A 5 -8.01 -9.43 -66.20
CA ALA A 5 -8.55 -8.89 -64.97
C ALA A 5 -7.50 -8.15 -64.14
N GLY A 6 -7.95 -7.02 -63.58
CA GLY A 6 -7.19 -6.17 -62.69
C GLY A 6 -6.64 -6.91 -61.49
N ARG A 7 -5.41 -6.56 -61.14
CA ARG A 7 -4.71 -6.93 -59.90
C ARG A 7 -5.50 -6.31 -58.75
N ALA A 8 -6.27 -7.13 -58.04
CA ALA A 8 -6.89 -6.72 -56.79
C ALA A 8 -5.77 -6.50 -55.77
N ALA A 9 -5.63 -5.26 -55.31
CA ALA A 9 -4.75 -4.89 -54.22
C ALA A 9 -5.22 -5.63 -52.96
N VAL A 10 -4.39 -6.54 -52.47
CA VAL A 10 -4.58 -7.15 -51.16
C VAL A 10 -4.16 -6.09 -50.14
N GLY A 11 -5.16 -5.36 -49.62
CA GLY A 11 -4.97 -4.43 -48.51
C GLY A 11 -4.57 -5.22 -47.26
N ALA A 12 -3.27 -5.28 -47.01
CA ALA A 12 -2.70 -5.91 -45.84
C ALA A 12 -2.98 -5.06 -44.58
N GLY A 13 -3.79 -5.63 -43.68
CA GLY A 13 -3.54 -5.63 -42.24
C GLY A 13 -3.35 -4.28 -41.55
N GLY A 14 -4.45 -3.58 -41.29
CA GLY A 14 -4.54 -2.55 -40.25
C GLY A 14 -5.61 -2.92 -39.24
N GLY A 15 -5.44 -4.06 -38.55
CA GLY A 15 -6.35 -4.50 -37.50
C GLY A 15 -6.15 -3.64 -36.25
N GLY A 16 -6.67 -2.41 -36.25
CA GLY A 16 -6.72 -1.58 -35.06
C GLY A 16 -7.52 -2.28 -33.97
N VAL A 17 -7.13 -2.07 -32.71
CA VAL A 17 -7.88 -2.58 -31.56
C VAL A 17 -9.33 -2.08 -31.68
N PRO A 18 -10.34 -2.96 -31.55
CA PRO A 18 -11.73 -2.54 -31.65
C PRO A 18 -12.02 -1.47 -30.61
N HIS A 19 -12.74 -0.41 -31.00
CA HIS A 19 -13.16 0.63 -30.06
C HIS A 19 -13.92 0.05 -28.85
N GLU A 20 -14.69 -1.02 -29.05
CA GLU A 20 -15.40 -1.73 -28.00
C GLU A 20 -14.44 -2.36 -26.97
N THR A 21 -13.31 -2.93 -27.42
CA THR A 21 -12.25 -3.45 -26.55
C THR A 21 -11.59 -2.33 -25.76
N ILE A 22 -11.34 -1.18 -26.39
CA ILE A 22 -10.78 -0.01 -25.69
C ILE A 22 -11.75 0.48 -24.61
N ALA A 23 -13.05 0.60 -24.93
CA ALA A 23 -14.06 1.02 -23.96
C ALA A 23 -14.20 0.04 -22.78
N ALA A 24 -14.17 -1.26 -23.05
CA ALA A 24 -14.21 -2.29 -22.02
C ALA A 24 -13.00 -2.23 -21.07
N LEU A 25 -11.79 -2.08 -21.63
CA LEU A 25 -10.56 -1.96 -20.83
C LEU A 25 -10.53 -0.68 -20.00
N THR A 26 -11.02 0.45 -20.55
CA THR A 26 -11.16 1.69 -19.78
C THR A 26 -12.14 1.51 -18.61
N GLY A 27 -13.27 0.83 -18.82
CA GLY A 27 -14.21 0.52 -17.75
C GLY A 27 -13.57 -0.31 -16.63
N GLN A 28 -12.82 -1.36 -16.97
CA GLN A 28 -12.09 -2.17 -15.99
C GLN A 28 -11.04 -1.35 -15.24
N MET A 29 -10.32 -0.45 -15.92
CA MET A 29 -9.37 0.45 -15.27
C MET A 29 -10.03 1.37 -14.25
N ASP A 30 -11.21 1.91 -14.56
CA ASP A 30 -11.92 2.81 -13.66
C ASP A 30 -12.51 2.06 -12.46
N GLU A 31 -13.02 0.83 -12.65
CA GLU A 31 -13.42 -0.05 -11.55
C GLU A 31 -12.25 -0.41 -10.63
N LEU A 32 -11.09 -0.73 -11.20
CA LEU A 32 -9.88 -1.03 -10.44
C LEU A 32 -9.40 0.19 -9.64
N LYS A 33 -9.39 1.38 -10.23
CA LYS A 33 -9.04 2.62 -9.50
C LYS A 33 -9.97 2.85 -8.32
N LEU A 34 -11.28 2.70 -8.52
CA LEU A 34 -12.25 2.83 -7.43
C LEU A 34 -12.02 1.80 -6.32
N SER A 35 -11.69 0.57 -6.70
CA SER A 35 -11.34 -0.50 -5.74
C SER A 35 -10.08 -0.17 -4.96
N VAL A 36 -9.03 0.33 -5.61
CA VAL A 36 -7.78 0.75 -4.95
C VAL A 36 -8.05 1.91 -4.00
N ASP A 37 -8.76 2.95 -4.42
CA ASP A 37 -9.13 4.07 -3.56
C ASP A 37 -9.92 3.62 -2.31
N GLY A 38 -10.77 2.59 -2.46
CA GLY A 38 -11.48 1.96 -1.34
C GLY A 38 -10.53 1.26 -0.38
N LEU A 39 -9.64 0.42 -0.92
CA LEU A 39 -8.66 -0.33 -0.14
C LEU A 39 -7.65 0.58 0.58
N GLU A 40 -7.22 1.68 -0.04
CA GLU A 40 -6.33 2.65 0.60
C GLU A 40 -6.99 3.31 1.82
N LYS A 41 -8.27 3.68 1.71
CA LYS A 41 -9.02 4.22 2.85
C LYS A 41 -9.18 3.21 3.98
N GLU A 42 -9.43 1.95 3.66
CA GLU A 42 -9.51 0.88 4.66
C GLU A 42 -8.16 0.63 5.32
N ARG A 43 -7.08 0.55 4.52
CA ARG A 43 -5.70 0.44 5.03
C ARG A 43 -5.38 1.57 6.01
N ASP A 44 -5.63 2.83 5.61
CA ASP A 44 -5.32 3.99 6.45
C ASP A 44 -6.18 4.03 7.72
N PHE A 45 -7.45 3.60 7.62
CA PHE A 45 -8.35 3.47 8.77
C PHE A 45 -7.85 2.43 9.77
N TYR A 46 -7.43 1.25 9.31
CA TYR A 46 -6.87 0.23 10.19
C TYR A 46 -5.51 0.63 10.76
N PHE A 47 -4.63 1.21 9.95
CA PHE A 47 -3.32 1.69 10.39
C PHE A 47 -3.43 2.75 11.49
N THR A 48 -4.29 3.75 11.31
CA THR A 48 -4.52 4.80 12.31
C THR A 48 -4.98 4.20 13.64
N LYS A 49 -5.90 3.23 13.61
CA LYS A 49 -6.36 2.54 14.83
C LYS A 49 -5.27 1.73 15.52
N LEU A 50 -4.45 1.01 14.75
CA LEU A 50 -3.34 0.24 15.29
C LEU A 50 -2.31 1.18 15.94
N ARG A 51 -2.04 2.33 15.32
CA ARG A 51 -1.17 3.37 15.89
C ARG A 51 -1.73 3.97 17.18
N ASP A 52 -3.03 4.28 17.23
CA ASP A 52 -3.66 4.77 18.45
C ASP A 52 -3.57 3.74 19.59
N ILE A 53 -3.81 2.45 19.28
CA ILE A 53 -3.67 1.35 20.26
C ILE A 53 -2.22 1.23 20.73
N GLU A 54 -1.25 1.30 19.82
CA GLU A 54 0.18 1.24 20.14
C GLU A 54 0.56 2.33 21.14
N LEU A 55 0.14 3.58 20.88
CA LEU A 55 0.40 4.71 21.77
C LEU A 55 -0.21 4.51 23.15
N LEU A 56 -1.44 3.98 23.24
CA LEU A 56 -2.09 3.66 24.51
C LEU A 56 -1.35 2.57 25.28
N VAL A 57 -0.84 1.54 24.58
CA VAL A 57 -0.06 0.46 25.19
C VAL A 57 1.28 0.99 25.70
N GLN A 58 1.98 1.82 24.92
CA GLN A 58 3.24 2.47 25.32
C GLN A 58 3.04 3.37 26.54
N GLU A 59 2.04 4.26 26.52
CA GLU A 59 1.71 5.13 27.65
C GLU A 59 1.46 4.31 28.92
N ARG A 60 0.77 3.17 28.79
CA ARG A 60 0.48 2.31 29.93
C ARG A 60 1.69 1.54 30.42
N LEU A 61 2.61 1.08 29.56
CA LEU A 61 3.77 0.28 29.97
C LEU A 61 4.98 1.11 30.39
N GLU A 62 5.24 2.21 29.67
CA GLU A 62 6.48 3.01 29.75
C GLU A 62 6.22 4.37 30.40
N GLY A 63 4.95 4.79 30.48
CA GLY A 63 4.55 6.10 30.98
C GLY A 63 4.27 7.11 29.87
N GLY A 64 3.71 8.26 30.25
CA GLY A 64 3.42 9.34 29.32
C GLY A 64 4.70 9.97 28.72
N PRO A 65 4.58 10.87 27.72
CA PRO A 65 5.71 11.50 27.03
C PRO A 65 6.68 12.25 27.96
N ASP A 66 6.23 12.63 29.15
CA ASP A 66 7.05 13.29 30.18
C ASP A 66 7.81 12.29 31.09
N GLY A 67 7.79 11.00 30.76
CA GLY A 67 8.39 9.92 31.56
C GLY A 67 7.65 9.65 32.87
N GLN A 68 6.41 10.14 32.98
CA GLN A 68 5.60 9.97 34.18
C GLN A 68 5.09 8.52 34.25
N MET A 69 5.46 7.82 35.31
CA MET A 69 4.97 6.46 35.56
C MET A 69 3.44 6.44 35.53
N PRO A 70 2.83 5.37 34.99
CA PRO A 70 1.37 5.21 34.97
C PRO A 70 0.78 5.31 36.38
N ASP A 71 -0.26 6.14 36.54
CA ASP A 71 -1.04 6.26 37.77
C ASP A 71 -2.52 5.94 37.49
N PRO A 72 -3.09 4.83 38.02
CA PRO A 72 -2.48 3.89 38.97
C PRO A 72 -1.40 3.01 38.32
N PRO A 73 -0.48 2.41 39.10
CA PRO A 73 0.53 1.50 38.56
C PRO A 73 -0.11 0.34 37.79
N VAL A 74 0.59 -0.15 36.78
CA VAL A 74 0.17 -1.31 35.98
C VAL A 74 0.18 -2.56 36.85
N ALA A 75 -0.93 -3.30 36.87
CA ALA A 75 -0.97 -4.57 37.58
C ALA A 75 -0.17 -5.65 36.81
N ASP A 76 0.43 -6.62 37.51
CA ASP A 76 1.26 -7.66 36.87
C ASP A 76 0.51 -8.41 35.74
N GLY A 77 -0.76 -8.74 35.93
CA GLY A 77 -1.57 -9.40 34.89
C GLY A 77 -1.97 -8.48 33.73
N GLU A 78 -2.04 -7.17 33.97
CA GLU A 78 -2.27 -6.17 32.94
C GLU A 78 -1.03 -6.02 32.06
N ALA A 79 0.16 -5.93 32.66
CA ALA A 79 1.44 -5.81 31.95
C ALA A 79 1.68 -6.97 30.98
N GLU A 80 1.39 -8.21 31.39
CA GLU A 80 1.54 -9.38 30.49
C GLU A 80 0.57 -9.34 29.31
N SER A 81 -0.66 -8.88 29.53
CA SER A 81 -1.66 -8.73 28.45
C SER A 81 -1.23 -7.64 27.45
N LEU A 82 -0.70 -6.51 27.95
CA LEU A 82 -0.19 -5.41 27.12
C LEU A 82 1.02 -5.84 26.28
N LYS A 83 1.94 -6.64 26.84
CA LYS A 83 3.06 -7.22 26.08
C LYS A 83 2.60 -8.16 24.95
N GLN A 84 1.54 -8.94 25.18
CA GLN A 84 0.97 -9.79 24.12
C GLN A 84 0.38 -8.95 22.99
N ILE A 85 -0.28 -7.82 23.31
CA ILE A 85 -0.78 -6.88 22.31
C ILE A 85 0.38 -6.26 21.53
N GLN A 86 1.46 -5.82 22.19
CA GLN A 86 2.68 -5.34 21.54
C GLN A 86 3.27 -6.39 20.56
N ALA A 87 3.33 -7.65 20.98
CA ALA A 87 3.83 -8.73 20.14
C ALA A 87 2.99 -8.92 18.85
N ILE A 88 1.67 -8.70 18.93
CA ILE A 88 0.79 -8.72 17.75
C ILE A 88 1.06 -7.49 16.87
N LEU A 89 1.14 -6.29 17.45
CA LEU A 89 1.38 -5.04 16.71
C LEU A 89 2.72 -5.02 15.97
N TYR A 90 3.74 -5.67 16.53
CA TYR A 90 5.07 -5.79 15.94
C TYR A 90 5.30 -7.11 15.19
N SER A 91 4.28 -7.97 15.08
CA SER A 91 4.39 -9.16 14.25
C SER A 91 4.45 -8.77 12.77
N THR A 92 5.35 -9.42 12.02
CA THR A 92 5.52 -9.21 10.58
C THR A 92 4.97 -10.42 9.83
N GLU A 93 4.22 -10.20 8.75
CA GLU A 93 3.99 -11.24 7.74
C GLU A 93 5.16 -11.28 6.73
N ASP A 94 5.35 -12.41 6.05
CA ASP A 94 6.36 -12.57 5.01
C ASP A 94 6.09 -11.56 3.87
N GLY A 95 6.87 -10.46 3.83
CA GLY A 95 6.66 -9.32 2.94
C GLY A 95 6.20 -8.00 3.61
N PHE A 96 6.02 -7.98 4.93
CA PHE A 96 5.78 -6.79 5.76
C PHE A 96 6.89 -6.67 6.83
N GLU A 97 8.15 -6.70 6.40
CA GLU A 97 9.27 -6.38 7.29
C GLU A 97 9.16 -4.89 7.68
N VAL A 98 8.90 -4.63 8.96
CA VAL A 98 9.13 -3.30 9.53
C VAL A 98 10.66 -3.13 9.49
N PRO A 99 11.21 -2.15 8.75
CA PRO A 99 12.63 -1.85 8.85
C PRO A 99 12.93 -1.59 10.32
N ASP A 100 13.99 -2.20 10.87
CA ASP A 100 14.36 -2.23 12.30
C ASP A 100 14.52 -0.85 12.98
N THR A 101 14.14 0.27 12.35
CA THR A 101 14.36 1.62 12.84
C THR A 101 13.18 2.54 12.53
N VAL A 102 12.10 2.46 13.33
CA VAL A 102 11.37 3.68 13.71
C VAL A 102 12.15 4.40 14.82
N GLU A 103 13.38 4.77 14.48
CA GLU A 103 14.13 5.87 15.07
C GLU A 103 14.92 6.48 13.90
N GLY A 104 14.28 7.41 13.17
CA GLY A 104 14.87 8.07 12.01
C GLY A 104 14.12 7.80 10.72
N ALA A 105 13.14 8.65 10.43
CA ALA A 105 12.60 8.79 9.08
C ALA A 105 13.73 9.20 8.12
N GLU A 106 14.32 8.23 7.42
CA GLU A 106 15.10 8.46 6.21
C GLU A 106 14.42 7.64 5.11
N ALA A 107 13.33 8.18 4.58
CA ALA A 107 12.82 7.78 3.28
C ALA A 107 13.96 8.03 2.30
N GLY A 108 14.52 6.94 1.75
CA GLY A 108 15.62 7.01 0.81
C GLY A 108 15.35 8.02 -0.29
N GLU A 109 16.22 9.02 -0.39
CA GLU A 109 16.34 9.91 -1.55
C GLU A 109 16.35 9.08 -2.84
N PRO A 110 15.52 9.39 -3.84
CA PRO A 110 15.60 8.73 -5.14
C PRO A 110 16.94 9.09 -5.78
N GLN A 111 17.87 8.13 -5.76
CA GLN A 111 19.04 8.14 -6.64
C GLN A 111 18.57 7.88 -8.06
N ASP A 112 18.27 8.93 -8.81
CA ASP A 112 18.34 8.93 -10.27
C ASP A 112 18.10 10.35 -10.77
N GLU A 113 19.17 11.11 -11.00
CA GLU A 113 19.40 11.91 -12.22
C GLU A 113 20.91 12.16 -12.35
N LEU A 114 21.60 11.14 -12.85
CA LEU A 114 22.96 11.28 -13.36
C LEU A 114 22.84 11.85 -14.79
N GLU A 115 22.57 13.15 -14.93
CA GLU A 115 22.77 13.85 -16.20
C GLU A 115 24.20 14.40 -16.28
N THR A 116 25.01 13.59 -16.96
CA THR A 116 26.18 13.93 -17.78
C THR A 116 26.37 15.41 -18.13
N PHE A 117 27.58 15.93 -17.83
CA PHE A 117 28.18 17.11 -18.46
C PHE A 117 28.50 16.88 -19.95
#